data_AF-A0A8J4Y6Q3-F1
#
_entry.id   AF-A0A8J4Y6Q3-F1
#
_cell.length_a   1.000
_cell.length_b   1.000
_cell.length_c   1.000
_cell.angle_alpha   90.00
_cell.angle_beta   90.00
_cell.angle_gamma   90.00
#
_symmetry.space_group_name_H-M   'P 1'
#
loop_
_entity.id
_entity.type
_entity.pdbx_description
1 polymer ?
#
loop_
_entity_poly.entity_id
_entity_poly.type
_entity_poly.pdbx_seq_one_letter_code
_entity_poly.pdbx_strand_id
1 'polypeptide(L)'
;MMMFIRAEREGDWPLHLEAFTLMMPYFYAAGHVHYAGHGLFYLRSMEALPTKVLDLFMKGEHVLRHIPGIWNGIWSDMYIETTFMRYGHGKGGIIGITLKPETLKIWALSLHLCSKLESNLSEMVDGDRGNVQIIHKEKAQARISSDRKDREGI
;
A
#
# COMPACT_ATOMS: atom_id res chain seq x y z
N MET A 1 -10.89 -2.25 13.69
CA MET A 1 -10.65 -2.40 12.24
C MET A 1 -10.67 -1.09 11.45
N MET A 2 -11.77 -0.32 11.42
CA MET A 2 -11.79 0.92 10.61
C MET A 2 -10.71 1.95 10.98
N MET A 3 -10.33 2.06 12.26
CA MET A 3 -9.24 2.97 12.68
C MET A 3 -7.88 2.58 12.11
N PHE A 4 -7.61 1.27 11.98
CA PHE A 4 -6.37 0.78 11.40
C PHE A 4 -6.29 1.10 9.91
N ILE A 5 -7.38 0.86 9.18
CA ILE A 5 -7.48 1.25 7.76
C ILE A 5 -7.28 2.75 7.60
N ARG A 6 -7.92 3.56 8.46
CA ARG A 6 -7.77 5.00 8.44
C ARG A 6 -6.32 5.44 8.66
N ALA A 7 -5.67 4.92 9.70
CA ALA A 7 -4.27 5.22 10.01
C ALA A 7 -3.37 5.01 8.79
N GLU A 8 -3.56 3.90 8.10
CA GLU A 8 -2.77 3.51 6.94
C GLU A 8 -3.10 4.35 5.70
N ARG A 9 -4.37 4.71 5.48
CA ARG A 9 -4.75 5.59 4.37
C ARG A 9 -4.23 7.02 4.55
N GLU A 10 -4.19 7.51 5.78
CA GLU A 10 -3.72 8.86 6.12
C GLU A 10 -2.19 8.91 6.33
N GLY A 11 -1.57 7.79 6.70
CA GLY A 11 -0.18 7.75 7.16
C GLY A 11 -0.01 8.28 8.58
N ASP A 12 -0.99 8.05 9.46
CA ASP A 12 -0.99 8.47 10.86
C ASP A 12 -0.39 7.38 11.76
N TRP A 13 0.87 7.58 12.18
CA TRP A 13 1.62 6.59 12.95
C TRP A 13 1.10 6.39 14.40
N PRO A 14 0.79 7.44 15.18
CA PRO A 14 0.14 7.26 16.47
C PRO A 14 -1.18 6.48 16.40
N LEU A 15 -2.04 6.82 15.42
CA LEU A 15 -3.31 6.12 15.25
C LEU A 15 -3.10 4.65 14.84
N HIS A 16 -2.05 4.37 14.07
CA HIS A 16 -1.67 3.01 13.69
C HIS A 16 -1.38 2.13 14.91
N LEU A 17 -0.53 2.59 15.82
CA LEU A 17 -0.17 1.84 17.02
C LEU A 17 -1.35 1.66 17.98
N GLU A 18 -2.15 2.70 18.17
CA GLU A 18 -3.36 2.63 19.00
C GLU A 18 -4.36 1.62 18.40
N ALA A 19 -4.62 1.72 17.10
CA ALA A 19 -5.51 0.80 16.42
C ALA A 19 -5.01 -0.64 16.47
N PHE A 20 -3.70 -0.86 16.32
CA PHE A 20 -3.10 -2.20 16.42
C PHE A 20 -3.24 -2.77 17.83
N THR A 21 -2.97 -1.96 18.86
CA THR A 21 -3.15 -2.34 20.27
C THR A 21 -4.59 -2.76 20.56
N LEU A 22 -5.57 -1.99 20.08
CA LEU A 22 -6.99 -2.32 20.24
C LEU A 22 -7.42 -3.56 19.46
N MET A 23 -6.70 -3.95 18.41
CA MET A 23 -6.96 -5.19 17.66
C MET A 23 -6.42 -6.43 18.39
N MET A 24 -5.40 -6.30 19.25
CA MET A 24 -4.74 -7.43 19.92
C MET A 24 -5.67 -8.40 20.67
N PRO A 25 -6.64 -7.92 21.49
CA PRO A 25 -7.53 -8.82 22.21
C PRO A 25 -8.36 -9.71 21.28
N TYR A 26 -8.71 -9.22 20.09
CA TYR A 26 -9.49 -9.98 19.11
C TYR A 26 -8.69 -11.13 18.51
N PHE A 27 -7.38 -10.98 18.29
CA PHE A 27 -6.54 -12.09 17.84
C PHE A 27 -6.48 -13.23 18.88
N TYR A 28 -6.40 -12.88 20.17
CA TYR A 28 -6.48 -13.86 21.24
C TYR A 28 -7.86 -14.52 21.31
N ALA A 29 -8.93 -13.73 21.27
CA ALA A 29 -10.31 -14.25 21.32
C ALA A 29 -10.64 -15.17 20.14
N ALA A 30 -10.10 -14.89 18.95
CA ALA A 30 -10.28 -15.70 17.75
C ALA A 30 -9.37 -16.94 17.68
N GLY A 31 -8.54 -17.20 18.69
CA GLY A 31 -7.62 -18.34 18.72
C GLY A 31 -6.38 -18.18 17.83
N HIS A 32 -6.14 -16.98 17.28
CA HIS A 32 -4.95 -16.66 16.49
C HIS A 32 -3.74 -16.33 17.37
N VAL A 33 -3.40 -17.23 18.29
CA VAL A 33 -2.39 -17.01 19.34
C VAL A 33 -0.99 -16.70 18.80
N HIS A 34 -0.61 -17.29 17.66
CA HIS A 34 0.67 -16.99 17.02
C HIS A 34 0.72 -15.57 16.46
N TYR A 35 -0.34 -15.14 15.77
CA TYR A 35 -0.45 -13.77 15.28
C TYR A 35 -0.49 -12.78 16.43
N ALA A 36 -1.16 -13.12 17.53
CA ALA A 36 -1.16 -12.30 18.73
C ALA A 36 0.24 -12.23 19.39
N GLY A 37 0.98 -13.34 19.46
CA GLY A 37 2.35 -13.34 19.95
C GLY A 37 3.29 -12.46 19.11
N HIS A 38 3.27 -12.63 17.79
CA HIS A 38 4.05 -11.78 16.88
C HIS A 38 3.57 -10.32 16.87
N GLY A 39 2.27 -10.08 17.04
CA GLY A 39 1.69 -8.74 17.14
C GLY A 39 2.15 -7.99 18.39
N LEU A 40 2.25 -8.66 19.53
CA LEU A 40 2.85 -8.07 20.74
C LEU A 40 4.33 -7.73 20.54
N PHE A 41 5.09 -8.64 19.92
CA PHE A 41 6.49 -8.38 19.59
C PHE A 41 6.64 -7.17 18.66
N TYR A 42 5.77 -7.08 17.65
CA TYR A 42 5.68 -5.94 16.76
C TYR A 42 5.42 -4.64 17.54
N LEU A 43 4.39 -4.60 18.38
CA LEU A 43 4.06 -3.42 19.20
C LEU A 43 5.26 -2.96 20.04
N ARG A 44 5.91 -3.88 20.76
CA ARG A 44 7.10 -3.56 21.57
C ARG A 44 8.25 -3.04 20.73
N SER A 45 8.47 -3.62 19.55
CA SER A 45 9.50 -3.15 18.63
C SER A 45 9.19 -1.75 18.09
N MET A 46 7.91 -1.46 17.84
CA MET A 46 7.46 -0.17 17.35
C MET A 46 7.49 0.94 18.43
N GLU A 47 7.26 0.59 19.70
CA GLU A 47 7.42 1.49 20.85
C GLU A 47 8.89 1.88 21.08
N ALA A 48 9.83 1.00 20.70
CA ALA A 48 11.27 1.16 20.92
C ALA A 48 12.04 1.53 19.64
N LEU A 49 11.40 2.19 18.68
CA LEU A 49 12.03 2.59 17.43
C LEU A 49 13.19 3.59 17.67
N PRO A 50 14.30 3.49 16.90
CA PRO A 50 15.31 4.54 16.88
C PRO A 50 14.68 5.89 16.48
N THR A 51 15.13 6.97 17.11
CA THR A 51 14.60 8.34 16.89
C THR A 51 14.51 8.71 15.41
N LYS A 52 15.55 8.41 14.62
CA LYS A 52 15.55 8.67 13.18
C LYS A 52 14.41 7.97 12.43
N VAL A 53 14.08 6.74 12.81
CA VAL A 53 13.01 5.96 12.16
C VAL A 53 11.65 6.48 12.62
N LEU A 54 11.52 6.76 13.91
CA LEU A 54 10.32 7.36 14.48
C LEU A 54 9.98 8.69 13.79
N ASP A 55 10.97 9.56 13.56
CA ASP A 55 10.78 10.84 12.87
C ASP A 55 10.22 10.67 11.45
N LEU A 56 10.66 9.65 10.71
CA LEU A 56 10.13 9.34 9.38
C LEU A 56 8.71 8.76 9.46
N PHE A 57 8.46 7.90 10.43
CA PHE A 57 7.14 7.31 10.63
C PHE A 57 6.10 8.34 11.03
N MET A 58 6.49 9.30 11.88
CA MET A 58 5.67 10.46 12.26
C MET A 58 5.36 11.39 11.08
N LYS A 59 6.17 11.39 10.02
CA LYS A 59 5.87 12.06 8.74
C LYS A 59 4.96 11.24 7.81
N GLY A 60 4.53 10.06 8.25
CA GLY A 60 3.71 9.16 7.45
C GLY A 60 4.49 8.44 6.36
N GLU A 61 5.80 8.24 6.53
CA GLU A 61 6.64 7.46 5.60
C GLU A 61 6.62 5.95 5.90
N HIS A 62 5.83 5.52 6.88
CA HIS A 62 5.56 4.09 7.11
C HIS A 62 4.56 3.50 6.09
N VAL A 63 3.83 4.35 5.36
CA VAL A 63 2.88 3.95 4.31
C VAL A 63 3.42 4.34 2.94
N LEU A 64 3.02 3.57 1.92
CA LEU A 64 3.40 3.82 0.53
C LEU A 64 2.23 4.41 -0.25
N ARG A 65 2.52 5.20 -1.29
CA ARG A 65 1.52 5.87 -2.13
C ARG A 65 1.94 5.75 -3.60
N HIS A 66 1.01 5.36 -4.47
CA HIS A 66 1.27 5.35 -5.92
C HIS A 66 1.30 6.76 -6.53
N ILE A 67 0.46 7.64 -5.97
CA ILE A 67 0.34 9.04 -6.37
C ILE A 67 0.37 9.91 -5.12
N PRO A 68 0.91 11.13 -5.17
CA PRO A 68 0.79 12.08 -4.07
C PRO A 68 -0.68 12.40 -3.80
N GLY A 69 -1.08 12.57 -2.54
CA GLY A 69 -2.44 12.95 -2.21
C GLY A 69 -2.90 12.52 -0.83
N ILE A 70 -4.19 12.74 -0.58
CA ILE A 70 -4.85 12.40 0.68
C ILE A 70 -5.56 11.04 0.58
N TRP A 71 -5.61 10.33 1.70
CA TRP A 71 -6.37 9.08 1.85
C TRP A 71 -6.00 8.00 0.81
N ASN A 72 -4.74 7.94 0.39
CA ASN A 72 -4.27 7.01 -0.63
C ASN A 72 -3.04 6.22 -0.22
N GLY A 73 -2.68 6.26 1.07
CA GLY A 73 -1.71 5.35 1.65
C GLY A 73 -2.14 3.89 1.49
N ILE A 74 -1.17 3.01 1.31
CA ILE A 74 -1.32 1.56 1.32
C ILE A 74 -0.15 0.91 2.06
N TRP A 75 -0.42 -0.25 2.65
CA TRP A 75 0.58 -1.12 3.26
C TRP A 75 1.70 -1.46 2.27
N SER A 76 2.90 -1.64 2.80
CA SER A 76 4.08 -1.99 1.99
C SER A 76 3.90 -3.28 1.18
N ASP A 77 3.33 -4.31 1.81
CA ASP A 77 3.02 -5.59 1.16
C ASP A 77 2.06 -5.41 -0.03
N MET A 78 0.95 -4.70 0.19
CA MET A 78 -0.02 -4.36 -0.86
C MET A 78 0.59 -3.52 -1.99
N TYR A 79 1.50 -2.61 -1.66
CA TYR A 79 2.21 -1.81 -2.66
C TYR A 79 3.13 -2.67 -3.52
N ILE A 80 3.86 -3.61 -2.93
CA ILE A 80 4.71 -4.56 -3.66
C ILE A 80 3.85 -5.43 -4.59
N GLU A 81 2.69 -5.90 -4.10
CA GLU A 81 1.76 -6.68 -4.90
C GLU A 81 1.24 -5.92 -6.12
N THR A 82 0.92 -4.64 -5.95
CA THR A 82 0.40 -3.77 -7.02
C THR A 82 1.47 -3.20 -7.94
N THR A 83 2.76 -3.29 -7.56
CA THR A 83 3.91 -2.87 -8.37
C THR A 83 4.72 -4.08 -8.81
N PHE A 84 5.72 -4.49 -8.02
CA PHE A 84 6.68 -5.54 -8.38
C PHE A 84 6.01 -6.86 -8.78
N MET A 85 5.07 -7.38 -7.99
CA MET A 85 4.42 -8.66 -8.31
C MET A 85 3.44 -8.52 -9.47
N ARG A 86 2.70 -7.41 -9.57
CA ARG A 86 1.77 -7.18 -10.68
C ARG A 86 2.49 -7.12 -12.04
N TYR A 87 3.55 -6.33 -12.14
CA TYR A 87 4.38 -6.32 -13.36
C TYR A 87 5.06 -7.67 -13.55
N GLY A 88 5.44 -8.27 -12.43
CA GLY A 88 6.20 -9.48 -12.40
C GLY A 88 5.45 -10.74 -12.81
N HIS A 89 4.15 -10.83 -12.55
CA HIS A 89 3.28 -11.93 -12.94
C HIS A 89 2.43 -11.58 -14.18
N GLY A 90 2.65 -10.39 -14.77
CA GLY A 90 1.98 -9.95 -15.99
C GLY A 90 2.47 -10.68 -17.26
N LYS A 91 1.87 -10.33 -18.42
CA LYS A 91 2.30 -10.89 -19.71
C LYS A 91 3.76 -10.50 -19.99
N GLY A 92 4.66 -11.48 -20.04
CA GLY A 92 6.11 -11.28 -20.19
C GLY A 92 6.90 -11.29 -18.88
N GLY A 93 6.22 -11.42 -17.74
CA GLY A 93 6.83 -11.60 -16.43
C GLY A 93 7.19 -13.06 -16.12
N ILE A 94 7.64 -13.33 -14.89
CA ILE A 94 7.88 -14.68 -14.39
C ILE A 94 6.51 -15.35 -14.19
N ILE A 95 6.04 -16.05 -15.23
CA ILE A 95 4.88 -16.92 -15.14
C ILE A 95 5.40 -18.34 -14.92
N GLY A 96 5.33 -18.81 -13.67
CA GLY A 96 5.72 -20.17 -13.27
C GLY A 96 7.15 -20.33 -12.76
N ILE A 97 7.53 -21.59 -12.52
CA ILE A 97 8.71 -22.07 -11.78
C ILE A 97 10.03 -21.92 -12.57
N THR A 98 10.26 -20.82 -13.29
CA THR A 98 11.55 -20.62 -13.95
C THR A 98 12.60 -20.26 -12.90
N LEU A 99 13.16 -21.31 -12.28
CA LEU A 99 14.12 -21.28 -11.17
C LEU A 99 15.55 -20.91 -11.58
N LYS A 100 15.80 -20.58 -12.86
CA LYS A 100 17.15 -20.23 -13.32
C LYS A 100 17.57 -18.94 -12.62
N PRO A 101 18.55 -18.97 -11.70
CA PRO A 101 18.85 -17.82 -10.84
C PRO A 101 19.28 -16.60 -11.64
N GLU A 102 19.96 -16.80 -12.77
CA GLU A 102 20.41 -15.70 -13.64
C GLU A 102 19.25 -15.00 -14.34
N THR A 103 18.23 -15.74 -14.80
CA THR A 103 17.02 -15.14 -15.40
C THR A 103 16.21 -14.39 -14.34
N LEU A 104 16.11 -14.93 -13.12
CA LEU A 104 15.47 -14.25 -11.99
C LEU A 104 16.21 -12.97 -11.60
N LYS A 105 17.54 -12.97 -11.55
CA LYS A 105 18.35 -11.78 -11.25
C LYS A 105 18.18 -10.71 -12.32
N ILE A 106 18.32 -11.07 -13.60
CA ILE A 106 18.13 -10.14 -14.70
C ILE A 106 16.73 -9.54 -14.60
N TRP A 107 15.70 -10.35 -14.38
CA TRP A 107 14.34 -9.85 -14.21
C TRP A 107 14.18 -8.93 -12.99
N ALA A 108 14.66 -9.34 -11.81
CA ALA A 108 14.49 -8.60 -10.57
C ALA A 108 15.17 -7.23 -10.65
N LEU A 109 16.30 -7.18 -11.34
CA LEU A 109 17.11 -5.97 -11.49
C LEU A 109 16.69 -5.10 -12.68
N SER A 110 16.18 -5.66 -13.78
CA SER A 110 15.91 -4.90 -15.01
C SER A 110 14.44 -4.53 -15.23
N LEU A 111 13.49 -5.35 -14.78
CA LEU A 111 12.08 -5.13 -15.13
C LEU A 111 11.54 -3.82 -14.58
N HIS A 112 11.84 -3.52 -13.32
CA HIS A 112 11.39 -2.29 -12.68
C HIS A 112 12.04 -1.04 -13.31
N LEU A 113 13.30 -1.15 -13.76
CA LEU A 113 13.99 -0.09 -14.51
C LEU A 113 13.33 0.12 -15.88
N CYS A 114 13.05 -0.94 -16.62
CA CYS A 114 12.37 -0.87 -17.91
C CYS A 114 10.96 -0.28 -17.77
N SER A 115 10.19 -0.71 -16.77
CA SER A 115 8.87 -0.17 -16.49
C SER A 115 8.93 1.32 -16.10
N LYS A 116 9.95 1.73 -15.34
CA LYS A 116 10.15 3.15 -15.02
C LYS A 116 10.54 3.97 -16.25
N LEU A 117 11.39 3.43 -17.13
CA LEU A 117 11.72 4.08 -18.41
C LEU A 117 10.48 4.24 -19.29
N GLU A 118 9.63 3.22 -19.37
CA GLU A 118 8.36 3.27 -20.12
C GLU A 118 7.41 4.34 -19.53
N SER A 119 7.25 4.38 -18.20
CA SER A 119 6.46 5.42 -17.51
C SER A 119 7.00 6.81 -17.84
N ASN A 120 8.32 7.01 -17.72
CA ASN A 120 8.95 8.30 -17.99
C ASN A 120 8.78 8.71 -19.47
N LEU A 121 8.88 7.77 -20.41
CA LEU A 121 8.63 8.04 -21.83
C LEU A 121 7.17 8.44 -22.08
N SER A 122 6.21 7.75 -21.46
CA SER A 122 4.79 8.11 -21.53
C SER A 122 4.56 9.51 -20.95
N GLU A 123 5.15 9.82 -19.78
CA GLU A 123 5.07 11.13 -19.13
C GLU A 123 5.65 12.25 -20.02
N MET A 124 6.76 12.00 -20.72
CA MET A 124 7.35 12.97 -21.66
C MET A 124 6.46 13.26 -22.87
N VAL A 125 5.71 12.27 -23.35
CA VAL A 125 4.83 12.40 -24.52
C VAL A 125 3.49 13.05 -24.14
N ASP A 126 2.89 12.62 -23.03
CA ASP A 126 1.56 13.05 -22.59
C ASP A 126 1.58 14.32 -21.73
N GLY A 127 2.77 14.79 -21.34
CA GLY A 127 2.99 15.87 -20.38
C GLY A 127 2.74 15.43 -18.93
N ASP A 128 3.47 16.02 -17.97
CA ASP A 128 3.28 15.77 -16.54
C ASP A 128 1.92 16.30 -16.09
N ARG A 129 0.89 15.44 -16.19
CA ARG A 129 -0.35 15.61 -15.46
C ARG A 129 -0.08 15.12 -14.05
N GLY A 130 0.54 15.98 -13.23
CA GLY A 130 0.77 15.75 -11.80
C GLY A 130 -0.55 15.42 -11.10
N ASN A 131 -0.94 14.15 -11.15
CA ASN A 131 -2.22 13.65 -10.68
C ASN A 131 -2.16 13.53 -9.16
N VAL A 132 -2.31 14.66 -8.48
CA VAL A 132 -2.45 14.70 -7.03
C VAL A 132 -3.88 14.30 -6.67
N GLN A 133 -4.03 13.28 -5.83
CA GLN A 133 -5.34 12.90 -5.32
C GLN A 133 -5.77 13.87 -4.22
N ILE A 134 -6.60 14.84 -4.59
CA ILE A 134 -7.15 15.86 -3.68
C ILE A 134 -8.55 15.45 -3.17
N ILE A 135 -9.28 14.64 -3.94
CA ILE A 135 -10.65 14.24 -3.63
C ILE A 135 -10.71 12.72 -3.50
N HIS A 136 -11.38 12.24 -2.45
CA HIS A 136 -11.64 10.81 -2.26
C HIS A 136 -12.48 10.25 -3.41
N LYS A 137 -12.16 9.05 -3.91
CA LYS A 137 -12.80 8.42 -5.08
C LYS A 137 -14.33 8.40 -5.00
N GLU A 138 -14.91 8.07 -3.84
CA GLU A 138 -16.37 8.04 -3.69
C GLU A 138 -17.05 9.42 -3.73
N LYS A 139 -16.28 10.51 -3.54
CA LYS A 139 -16.76 11.88 -3.72
C LYS A 139 -16.62 12.38 -5.16
N ALA A 140 -16.07 11.57 -6.07
CA ALA A 140 -15.96 11.96 -7.46
C ALA A 140 -17.35 12.04 -8.11
N GLN A 141 -17.57 13.06 -8.94
CA GLN A 141 -18.86 13.30 -9.61
C GLN A 141 -19.34 12.08 -10.40
N ALA A 142 -18.42 11.37 -11.05
CA ALA A 142 -18.71 10.13 -11.76
C ALA A 142 -19.34 9.07 -10.84
N ARG A 143 -18.79 8.89 -9.62
CA ARG A 143 -19.29 7.91 -8.67
C ARG A 143 -20.65 8.30 -8.11
N ILE A 144 -20.82 9.57 -7.73
CA ILE A 144 -22.11 10.13 -7.29
C ILE A 144 -23.21 9.90 -8.34
N SER A 145 -22.90 10.14 -9.62
CA SER A 145 -23.87 9.91 -10.70
C SER A 145 -24.22 8.43 -10.91
N SER A 146 -23.27 7.52 -10.69
CA SER A 146 -23.51 6.06 -10.75
C SER A 146 -24.41 5.61 -9.60
N ASP A 147 -24.07 6.01 -8.37
CA ASP A 147 -24.85 5.66 -7.18
C ASP A 147 -26.29 6.20 -7.27
N ARG A 148 -26.47 7.38 -7.89
CA ARG A 148 -27.82 7.92 -8.18
C ARG A 148 -28.61 7.01 -9.13
N LYS A 149 -28.00 6.53 -10.22
CA LYS A 149 -28.67 5.61 -11.15
C LYS A 149 -29.03 4.30 -10.47
N ASP A 150 -28.13 3.76 -9.64
CA ASP A 150 -28.37 2.50 -8.94
C ASP A 150 -29.55 2.62 -7.95
N ARG A 151 -29.73 3.79 -7.31
CA ARG A 151 -30.89 4.09 -6.46
C ARG A 151 -32.20 4.24 -7.22
N GLU A 152 -32.16 4.75 -8.44
CA GLU A 152 -33.35 4.90 -9.30
C GLU A 152 -33.85 3.58 -9.88
N GLY A 153 -33.02 2.52 -9.84
CA GLY A 153 -33.34 1.17 -10.32
C GLY A 153 -33.88 0.19 -9.26
N ILE A 154 -34.12 0.65 -8.03
CA ILE A 154 -34.76 -0.10 -6.92
C ILE A 154 -36.20 0.40 -6.77
#